data_AF-A0A319BR48-F1
#
_entry.id   AF-A0A319BR48-F1
#
_cell.length_a   1.000
_cell.length_b   1.000
_cell.length_c   1.000
_cell.angle_alpha   90.00
_cell.angle_beta   90.00
_cell.angle_gamma   90.00
#
_symmetry.space_group_name_H-M   'P 1'
#
loop_
_entity.id
_entity.type
_entity.pdbx_description
1 polymer ?
#
loop_
_entity_poly.entity_id
_entity_poly.type
_entity_poly.pdbx_seq_one_letter_code
_entity_poly.pdbx_strand_id
1 'polypeptide(L)'
;RTHILHQISTIIPSTLPPELTNTDTNTRTSTIRILGDIPNSILNPTDYLSSMYPFMSETSKSLQQLRPNNQTLFIAAKICRGKHSYFLLDLNNTSYDYDTAHDCKTLIPV
;
A
#
# COMPACT_ATOMS: atom_id res chain seq x y z
N ARG A 1 14.85 -1.21 10.86
CA ARG A 1 13.50 -1.85 10.86
C ARG A 1 12.55 -1.12 11.82
N THR A 2 12.75 -1.16 13.14
CA THR A 2 11.85 -0.51 14.13
C THR A 2 11.63 0.98 13.88
N HIS A 3 12.69 1.73 13.56
CA HIS A 3 12.58 3.15 13.20
C HIS A 3 11.68 3.41 11.98
N ILE A 4 11.73 2.54 10.97
CA ILE A 4 10.93 2.68 9.74
C ILE A 4 9.46 2.36 10.01
N LEU A 5 9.18 1.34 10.84
CA LEU A 5 7.81 1.04 11.28
C LEU A 5 7.21 2.22 12.05
N HIS A 6 7.98 2.84 12.95
CA HIS A 6 7.55 4.06 13.63
C HIS A 6 7.28 5.19 12.63
N GLN A 7 8.18 5.43 11.68
CA GLN A 7 7.98 6.45 10.64
C GLN A 7 6.68 6.24 9.85
N ILE A 8 6.38 5.01 9.44
CA ILE A 8 5.12 4.66 8.77
C ILE A 8 3.92 5.13 9.61
N SER A 9 3.89 4.80 10.90
CA SER A 9 2.79 5.17 11.79
C SER A 9 2.62 6.68 11.97
N THR A 10 3.71 7.44 11.90
CA THR A 10 3.68 8.90 12.11
C THR A 10 3.44 9.71 10.84
N ILE A 11 3.95 9.23 9.70
CA ILE A 11 4.01 10.01 8.45
C ILE A 11 2.76 9.77 7.59
N ILE A 12 2.23 8.54 7.56
CA ILE A 12 1.03 8.24 6.77
C ILE A 12 -0.15 9.17 7.13
N PRO A 13 -0.46 9.41 8.42
CA PRO A 13 -1.48 10.38 8.82
C PRO A 13 -1.33 11.79 8.24
N SER A 14 -0.10 12.25 8.06
CA SER A 14 0.21 13.64 7.69
C SER A 14 0.45 13.85 6.19
N THR A 15 0.64 12.76 5.44
CA THR A 15 0.99 12.81 4.00
C THR A 15 -0.16 12.45 3.07
N LEU A 16 -1.24 11.91 3.62
CA LEU A 16 -2.41 11.54 2.82
C LEU A 16 -3.26 12.77 2.47
N PRO A 17 -3.80 12.82 1.24
CA PRO A 17 -4.70 13.88 0.81
C PRO A 17 -5.84 14.14 1.80
N PRO A 18 -6.24 15.41 2.02
CA PRO A 18 -7.36 15.76 2.90
C PRO A 18 -8.68 15.07 2.54
N GLU A 19 -8.87 14.68 1.26
CA GLU A 19 -10.05 13.95 0.83
C GLU A 19 -10.21 12.57 1.52
N LEU A 20 -9.14 12.03 2.09
CA LEU A 20 -9.14 10.78 2.85
C LEU A 20 -9.31 11.01 4.35
N THR A 21 -9.05 12.22 4.83
CA THR A 21 -9.24 12.60 6.23
C THR A 21 -10.60 13.25 6.46
N ASN A 22 -11.28 13.74 5.40
CA ASN A 22 -12.57 14.42 5.45
C ASN A 22 -13.73 13.56 5.97
N THR A 23 -14.21 13.81 7.20
CA THR A 23 -15.19 12.99 7.96
C THR A 23 -16.60 12.94 7.37
N ASP A 24 -16.85 13.60 6.24
CA ASP A 24 -18.15 13.53 5.58
C ASP A 24 -18.40 12.13 5.02
N THR A 25 -19.37 11.46 5.63
CA THR A 25 -19.83 10.10 5.33
C THR A 25 -20.57 9.98 4.00
N ASN A 26 -20.79 11.10 3.31
CA ASN A 26 -21.55 11.18 2.05
C ASN A 26 -20.67 11.26 0.80
N THR A 27 -19.35 11.41 0.98
CA THR A 27 -18.39 11.42 -0.12
C THR A 27 -17.90 10.01 -0.41
N ARG A 28 -18.02 9.58 -1.68
CA ARG A 28 -17.46 8.32 -2.19
C ARG A 28 -16.01 8.21 -1.71
N THR A 29 -15.66 7.11 -1.03
CA THR A 29 -14.30 6.93 -0.54
C THR A 29 -13.35 6.91 -1.73
N SER A 30 -12.39 7.84 -1.77
CA SER A 30 -11.41 7.89 -2.85
C SER A 30 -10.58 6.61 -2.87
N THR A 31 -10.45 6.03 -4.06
CA THR A 31 -9.60 4.87 -4.30
C THR A 31 -8.13 5.30 -4.36
N ILE A 32 -7.26 4.60 -3.63
CA ILE A 32 -5.84 4.94 -3.55
C ILE A 32 -4.97 3.72 -3.68
N ARG A 33 -3.83 3.89 -4.36
CA ARG A 33 -2.76 2.91 -4.44
C ARG A 33 -1.50 3.46 -3.78
N ILE A 34 -1.01 2.75 -2.78
CA ILE A 34 0.24 3.06 -2.07
C ILE A 34 1.33 2.11 -2.56
N LEU A 35 2.43 2.69 -3.04
CA LEU A 35 3.66 1.98 -3.36
C LEU A 35 4.63 2.11 -2.18
N GLY A 36 4.89 1.01 -1.50
CA GLY A 36 5.94 0.92 -0.50
C GLY A 36 7.27 0.55 -1.14
N ASP A 37 8.28 1.41 -1.00
CA ASP A 37 9.67 1.12 -1.35
C ASP A 37 10.43 0.69 -0.08
N ILE A 38 11.00 -0.51 -0.11
CA ILE A 38 11.77 -1.07 1.00
C ILE A 38 13.19 -1.42 0.55
N PRO A 39 14.24 -0.90 1.21
CA PRO A 39 15.61 -1.32 0.97
C PRO A 39 15.80 -2.83 1.24
N ASN A 40 16.45 -3.54 0.32
CA ASN A 40 16.73 -4.96 0.49
C ASN A 40 17.63 -5.26 1.68
N SER A 41 18.44 -4.29 2.12
CA SER A 41 19.33 -4.41 3.28
C SER A 41 18.61 -4.66 4.61
N ILE A 42 17.30 -4.41 4.68
CA ILE A 42 16.49 -4.64 5.89
C ILE A 42 15.49 -5.79 5.74
N LEU A 43 15.51 -6.47 4.59
CA LEU A 43 14.69 -7.64 4.29
C LEU A 43 15.51 -8.92 4.44
N ASN A 44 14.83 -10.04 4.66
CA ASN A 44 15.46 -11.34 4.65
C ASN A 44 15.60 -11.81 3.19
N PRO A 45 16.82 -11.99 2.66
CA PRO A 45 17.01 -12.39 1.27
C PRO A 45 16.53 -13.81 0.96
N THR A 46 16.35 -14.64 1.99
CA THR A 46 15.79 -16.01 1.86
C THR A 46 14.27 -16.04 2.00
N ASP A 47 13.67 -14.95 2.49
CA ASP A 47 12.22 -14.83 2.69
C ASP A 47 11.78 -13.36 2.63
N TYR A 48 11.80 -12.81 1.42
CA TYR A 48 11.44 -11.41 1.19
C TYR A 48 9.98 -11.13 1.56
N LEU A 49 9.05 -12.02 1.20
CA LEU A 49 7.62 -11.80 1.43
C LEU A 49 7.31 -11.70 2.92
N SER A 50 7.76 -12.68 3.72
CA SER A 50 7.51 -12.64 5.17
C SER A 50 8.23 -11.47 5.84
N SER A 51 9.41 -11.08 5.35
CA SER A 51 10.15 -9.94 5.91
C SER A 51 9.59 -8.57 5.51
N MET A 52 8.81 -8.48 4.42
CA MET A 52 8.07 -7.28 4.02
C MET A 52 6.74 -7.11 4.77
N TYR A 53 6.10 -8.20 5.16
CA TYR A 53 4.80 -8.20 5.84
C TYR A 53 4.65 -7.22 7.02
N PRO A 54 5.65 -7.03 7.91
CA PRO A 54 5.55 -6.07 9.01
C PRO A 54 5.31 -4.63 8.55
N PHE A 55 5.96 -4.20 7.46
CA PHE A 55 5.82 -2.85 6.92
C PHE A 55 4.43 -2.66 6.29
N MET A 56 3.95 -3.69 5.58
CA MET A 56 2.61 -3.72 5.01
C MET A 56 1.53 -3.69 6.09
N SER A 57 1.68 -4.51 7.13
CA SER A 57 0.74 -4.57 8.25
C SER A 57 0.67 -3.23 8.99
N GLU A 58 1.81 -2.59 9.25
CA GLU A 58 1.87 -1.29 9.91
C GLU A 58 1.24 -0.18 9.06
N THR A 59 1.48 -0.21 7.75
CA THR A 59 0.84 0.68 6.77
C THR A 59 -0.69 0.52 6.83
N SER A 60 -1.18 -0.72 6.71
CA SER A 60 -2.62 -1.01 6.77
C SER A 60 -3.25 -0.59 8.10
N LYS A 61 -2.59 -0.83 9.24
CA LYS A 61 -3.08 -0.42 10.56
C LYS A 61 -3.18 1.09 10.70
N SER A 62 -2.15 1.80 10.25
CA SER A 62 -2.11 3.27 10.29
C SER A 62 -3.26 3.87 9.47
N LEU A 63 -3.57 3.27 8.32
CA LEU A 63 -4.68 3.67 7.46
C LEU A 63 -6.06 3.39 8.07
N GLN A 64 -6.21 2.25 8.75
CA GLN A 64 -7.42 1.91 9.48
C GLN A 64 -7.64 2.83 10.69
N GLN A 65 -6.57 3.26 11.37
CA GLN A 65 -6.68 4.24 12.47
C GLN A 65 -7.18 5.60 11.97
N LEU A 66 -6.79 6.02 10.77
CA LEU A 66 -7.28 7.25 10.14
C LEU A 66 -8.75 7.14 9.72
N ARG A 67 -9.14 5.99 9.15
CA ARG A 67 -10.53 5.66 8.86
C ARG A 67 -10.80 4.18 9.06
N PRO A 68 -11.59 3.81 10.08
CA PRO A 68 -11.94 2.41 10.34
C PRO A 68 -12.68 1.73 9.18
N ASN A 69 -13.38 2.51 8.35
CA ASN A 69 -14.16 2.00 7.22
C ASN A 69 -13.31 1.80 5.95
N ASN A 70 -12.02 2.14 5.95
CA ASN A 70 -11.16 1.90 4.80
C ASN A 70 -10.97 0.40 4.59
N GLN A 71 -11.27 -0.06 3.38
CA GLN A 71 -10.98 -1.42 2.96
C GLN A 71 -9.60 -1.46 2.33
N THR A 72 -8.65 -2.12 2.98
CA THR A 72 -7.31 -2.33 2.44
C THR A 72 -7.25 -3.67 1.72
N LEU A 73 -6.71 -3.65 0.50
CA LEU A 73 -6.41 -4.85 -0.27
C LEU A 73 -4.93 -4.89 -0.58
N PHE A 74 -4.29 -5.99 -0.21
CA PHE A 74 -2.92 -6.25 -0.61
C PHE A 74 -2.89 -6.88 -2.00
N ILE A 75 -2.14 -6.27 -2.91
CA ILE A 75 -2.16 -6.68 -4.32
C ILE A 75 -0.95 -7.52 -4.67
N ALA A 76 0.24 -7.01 -4.38
CA ALA A 76 1.47 -7.60 -4.90
C ALA A 76 2.71 -7.11 -4.16
N ALA A 77 3.74 -7.97 -4.16
CA ALA A 77 5.10 -7.58 -3.86
C ALA A 77 5.99 -7.88 -5.09
N LYS A 78 6.85 -6.93 -5.44
CA LYS A 78 7.89 -7.10 -6.46
C LYS A 78 9.24 -7.16 -5.77
N ILE A 79 9.86 -8.33 -5.83
CA ILE A 79 11.22 -8.54 -5.33
C ILE A 79 12.19 -8.23 -6.46
N CYS A 80 12.97 -7.17 -6.33
CA CYS A 80 14.03 -6.86 -7.28
C CYS A 80 15.37 -7.27 -6.66
N ARG A 81 16.18 -8.06 -7.39
CA ARG A 81 17.54 -8.48 -6.96
C ARG A 81 18.56 -7.32 -6.85
N GLY A 82 18.10 -6.06 -6.92
CA GLY A 82 18.88 -4.85 -6.76
C GLY A 82 18.89 -4.34 -5.32
N LYS A 83 18.75 -3.03 -5.15
CA LYS A 83 18.82 -2.37 -3.83
C LYS A 83 17.49 -2.32 -3.07
N HIS A 84 16.36 -2.45 -3.77
CA HIS A 84 15.04 -2.20 -3.22
C HIS A 84 14.04 -3.29 -3.66
N SER A 85 13.06 -3.55 -2.83
CA SER A 85 11.87 -4.35 -3.12
C SER A 85 10.63 -3.53 -2.83
N TYR A 86 9.53 -3.85 -3.50
CA TYR A 86 8.35 -3.01 -3.53
C TYR A 86 7.10 -3.76 -3.13
N PHE A 87 6.17 -3.12 -2.44
CA PHE A 87 4.82 -3.64 -2.23
C PHE A 87 3.76 -2.65 -2.67
N LEU A 88 2.60 -3.16 -3.08
CA LEU A 88 1.41 -2.39 -3.42
C LEU A 88 0.29 -2.69 -2.44
N LEU A 89 -0.31 -1.62 -1.90
CA LEU A 89 -1.50 -1.66 -1.06
C LEU A 89 -2.56 -0.75 -1.67
N ASP A 90 -3.73 -1.30 -1.98
CA ASP A 90 -4.87 -0.50 -2.43
C ASP A 90 -5.85 -0.24 -1.29
N LEU A 91 -6.46 0.93 -1.33
CA LEU A 91 -7.50 1.38 -0.42
C LEU A 91 -8.77 1.64 -1.20
N ASN A 92 -9.87 1.09 -0.71
CA ASN A 92 -11.22 1.28 -1.25
C ASN A 92 -11.30 0.93 -2.75
N ASN A 93 -10.40 0.06 -3.24
CA ASN A 93 -10.38 -0.42 -4.62
C ASN A 93 -11.03 -1.80 -4.76
N THR A 94 -12.13 -2.02 -4.05
CA THR A 94 -12.77 -3.35 -3.96
C THR A 94 -13.53 -3.75 -5.21
N SER A 95 -13.79 -2.79 -6.12
CA SER A 95 -14.43 -3.05 -7.41
C SER A 95 -13.43 -3.36 -8.53
N TYR A 96 -12.12 -3.27 -8.27
CA TYR A 96 -11.11 -3.60 -9.27
C TYR A 96 -10.93 -5.11 -9.36
N ASP A 97 -11.16 -5.65 -10.56
CA ASP A 97 -10.95 -7.06 -10.86
C ASP A 97 -9.46 -7.31 -11.11
N TYR A 98 -8.76 -7.83 -10.11
CA TYR A 98 -7.34 -8.18 -10.22
C TYR A 98 -7.09 -9.43 -11.05
N ASP A 99 -8.07 -10.33 -11.08
CA ASP A 99 -7.95 -11.59 -11.80
C ASP A 99 -7.91 -11.31 -13.29
N THR A 100 -8.74 -10.38 -13.79
CA THR A 100 -8.75 -10.00 -15.22
C THR A 100 -7.98 -8.72 -15.54
N ALA A 101 -7.37 -8.05 -14.56
CA ALA A 101 -6.68 -6.76 -14.78
C ALA A 101 -5.61 -6.83 -15.88
N HIS A 102 -4.92 -7.97 -15.96
CA HIS A 102 -3.87 -8.22 -16.93
C HIS A 102 -4.40 -8.50 -18.36
N ASP A 103 -5.70 -8.76 -18.51
CA ASP A 103 -6.36 -8.96 -19.81
C ASP A 103 -6.69 -7.64 -20.51
N CYS A 104 -6.68 -6.52 -19.77
CA CYS A 104 -6.86 -5.20 -20.32
C CYS A 104 -5.60 -4.78 -21.12
N LYS A 105 -5.52 -5.26 -22.36
CA LYS A 105 -4.48 -4.91 -23.35
C LYS A 105 -4.79 -3.58 -24.05
N THR A 106 -5.37 -2.61 -23.34
CA THR A 106 -5.57 -1.29 -23.92
C THR A 106 -4.19 -0.72 -24.23
N LEU A 107 -3.85 -0.67 -25.51
CA LEU A 107 -2.63 -0.03 -25.99
C LEU A 107 -2.73 1.44 -25.60
N ILE A 108 -1.87 1.88 -24.68
CA ILE A 108 -1.74 3.30 -24.38
C ILE A 108 -0.98 3.90 -25.58
N PRO A 109 -1.60 4.80 -26.36
CA PRO A 109 -0.93 5.43 -27.48
C PRO A 109 0.29 6.21 -26.98
N VAL A 110 1.41 6.06 -27.68
CA VAL A 110 2.66 6.79 -27.48
C VAL A 110 2.68 8.09 -28.27
#